data_AF-A0A917BRF9-F1
#
_entry.id   AF-A0A917BRF9-F1
#
_cell.length_a   1.000
_cell.length_b   1.000
_cell.length_c   1.000
_cell.angle_alpha   90.00
_cell.angle_beta   90.00
_cell.angle_gamma   90.00
#
_symmetry.space_group_name_H-M   'P 1'
#
loop_
_entity.id
_entity.type
_entity.pdbx_description
1 polymer ?
#
loop_
_entity_poly.entity_id
_entity_poly.type
_entity_poly.pdbx_seq_one_letter_code
_entity_poly.pdbx_strand_id
1 'polypeptide(L)'
;MTLLLQLARQAVRRHGSPPPHGHATWNDDAHRELVSEVYARKEQFVEKAIATTATDRDLELYLLTAFENVLRDQARETERGKLIERLKTILTPLPRFVRAVQPHNAWRLDTAPDDVWQGDIGHLIRAASSLRRLAVTAWNTSGKTPGRTLDAIVRVCDAALREANGKVADPDLAQVVQICVAAAPLEPSRMEHATDSDDLATFEAASPPDGLADPDEPTPDDVAEVIWRVMAHDERRAIPHLESARGVATALGLPRRTAAAVSESARAKIRDATAAEIQAAVLDALVERSHAYTAALEGESL
;
A
#
# COMPACT_ATOMS: atom_id res chain seq x y z
N MET A 1 -6.76 -24.97 22.99
CA MET A 1 -6.94 -23.63 22.39
C MET A 1 -5.93 -22.60 22.92
N THR A 2 -5.69 -22.52 24.23
CA THR A 2 -4.82 -21.50 24.86
C THR A 2 -3.36 -21.49 24.34
N LEU A 3 -2.75 -22.66 24.13
CA LEU A 3 -1.37 -22.77 23.62
C LEU A 3 -1.23 -22.22 22.18
N LEU A 4 -2.15 -22.56 21.28
CA LEU A 4 -2.09 -22.10 19.89
C LEU A 4 -2.23 -20.58 19.77
N LEU A 5 -3.10 -19.97 20.58
CA LEU A 5 -3.22 -18.51 20.64
C LEU A 5 -1.96 -17.84 21.19
N GLN A 6 -1.30 -18.46 22.18
CA GLN A 6 -0.02 -17.98 22.69
C GLN A 6 1.07 -18.04 21.61
N LEU A 7 1.15 -19.14 20.86
CA LEU A 7 2.11 -19.30 19.76
C LEU A 7 1.83 -18.37 18.59
N ALA A 8 0.55 -18.12 18.25
CA ALA A 8 0.14 -17.14 17.26
C ALA A 8 0.62 -15.72 17.64
N ARG A 9 0.35 -15.28 18.87
CA ARG A 9 0.85 -14.00 19.41
C ARG A 9 2.37 -13.92 19.38
N GLN A 10 3.05 -15.01 19.72
CA GLN A 10 4.50 -15.09 19.68
C GLN A 10 5.04 -14.96 18.24
N ALA A 11 4.45 -15.65 17.27
CA ALA A 11 4.83 -15.58 15.86
C ALA A 11 4.69 -14.15 15.31
N VAL A 12 3.55 -13.50 15.57
CA VAL A 12 3.27 -12.11 15.16
C VAL A 12 4.33 -11.15 15.71
N ARG A 13 4.64 -11.24 17.01
CA ARG A 13 5.66 -10.37 17.64
C ARG A 13 7.05 -10.56 17.05
N ARG A 14 7.43 -11.79 16.68
CA ARG A 14 8.74 -12.08 16.10
C ARG A 14 8.86 -11.63 14.64
N HIS A 15 7.78 -11.73 13.88
CA HIS A 15 7.80 -11.46 12.45
C HIS A 15 7.41 -10.02 12.07
N GLY A 16 6.73 -9.28 12.96
CA GLY A 16 6.28 -7.91 12.70
C GLY A 16 5.28 -7.82 11.54
N SER A 17 4.54 -8.90 11.28
CA SER A 17 3.59 -8.98 10.18
C SER A 17 2.40 -8.02 10.38
N PRO A 18 1.83 -7.45 9.31
CA PRO A 18 0.61 -6.67 9.41
C PRO A 18 -0.59 -7.55 9.83
N PRO A 19 -1.61 -6.99 10.49
CA PRO A 19 -2.83 -7.72 10.83
C PRO A 19 -3.58 -8.21 9.58
N PRO A 20 -4.40 -9.26 9.70
CA PRO A 20 -5.21 -9.79 8.60
C PRO A 20 -6.25 -8.77 8.12
N HIS A 21 -6.75 -8.98 6.89
CA HIS A 21 -7.71 -8.08 6.25
C HIS A 21 -8.95 -7.87 7.13
N GLY A 22 -9.40 -6.61 7.28
CA GLY A 22 -10.53 -6.26 8.14
C GLY A 22 -10.15 -5.95 9.59
N HIS A 23 -8.87 -6.10 9.97
CA HIS A 23 -8.37 -5.71 11.30
C HIS A 23 -7.37 -4.56 11.21
N ALA A 24 -7.62 -3.49 11.96
CA ALA A 24 -6.70 -2.36 12.06
C ALA A 24 -5.46 -2.68 12.92
N THR A 25 -5.58 -3.63 13.86
CA THR A 25 -4.51 -4.02 14.79
C THR A 25 -4.57 -5.52 15.11
N TRP A 26 -3.49 -6.07 15.69
CA TRP A 26 -3.47 -7.45 16.20
C TRP A 26 -4.24 -7.58 17.53
N ASN A 27 -5.57 -7.54 17.45
CA ASN A 27 -6.46 -7.83 18.57
C ASN A 27 -6.66 -9.34 18.76
N ASP A 28 -7.41 -9.75 19.79
CA ASP A 28 -7.62 -11.19 20.07
C ASP A 28 -8.37 -11.94 18.96
N ASP A 29 -9.21 -11.25 18.20
CA ASP A 29 -9.96 -11.84 17.09
C ASP A 29 -9.07 -12.02 15.86
N ALA A 30 -8.17 -11.08 15.56
CA ALA A 30 -7.14 -11.22 14.55
C ALA A 30 -6.21 -12.41 14.84
N HIS A 31 -5.87 -12.66 16.11
CA HIS A 31 -5.09 -13.84 16.50
C HIS A 31 -5.89 -15.14 16.35
N ARG A 32 -7.19 -15.15 16.66
CA ARG A 32 -8.08 -16.29 16.41
C ARG A 32 -8.21 -16.58 14.91
N GLU A 33 -8.34 -15.54 14.10
CA GLU A 33 -8.40 -15.65 12.65
C GLU A 33 -7.12 -16.26 12.09
N LEU A 34 -5.94 -15.84 12.57
CA LEU A 34 -4.68 -16.47 12.20
C LEU A 34 -4.63 -17.96 12.55
N VAL A 35 -5.14 -18.36 13.72
CA VAL A 35 -5.24 -19.78 14.10
C VAL A 35 -6.16 -20.54 13.12
N SER A 36 -7.34 -20.00 12.83
CA SER A 36 -8.27 -20.57 11.85
C SER A 36 -7.64 -20.71 10.47
N GLU A 37 -6.89 -19.71 10.03
CA GLU A 37 -6.20 -19.72 8.73
C GLU A 37 -5.11 -20.79 8.67
N VAL A 38 -4.35 -20.98 9.75
CA VAL A 38 -3.36 -22.06 9.81
C VAL A 38 -4.03 -23.43 9.73
N TYR A 39 -5.18 -23.61 10.38
CA TYR A 39 -5.97 -24.83 10.23
C TYR A 39 -6.49 -25.04 8.80
N ALA A 40 -6.96 -23.97 8.15
CA ALA A 40 -7.46 -24.03 6.78
C ALA A 40 -6.36 -24.37 5.76
N ARG A 41 -5.15 -23.81 5.93
CA ARG A 41 -4.02 -24.02 5.00
C ARG A 41 -3.21 -25.27 5.29
N LYS A 42 -3.17 -25.74 6.53
CA LYS A 42 -2.33 -26.86 6.97
C LYS A 42 -3.16 -27.93 7.65
N GLU A 43 -3.80 -28.76 6.83
CA GLU A 43 -4.55 -29.90 7.32
C GLU A 43 -3.71 -30.80 8.23
N GLN A 44 -4.30 -31.13 9.38
CA GLN A 44 -3.75 -32.03 10.39
C GLN A 44 -2.37 -31.61 10.94
N PHE A 45 -2.03 -30.32 10.93
CA PHE A 45 -0.70 -29.88 11.33
C PHE A 45 -0.40 -30.13 12.82
N VAL A 46 -1.43 -30.09 13.68
CA VAL A 46 -1.29 -30.37 15.12
C VAL A 46 -1.04 -31.86 15.35
N GLU A 47 -1.81 -32.72 14.70
CA GLU A 47 -1.66 -34.17 14.75
C GLU A 47 -0.30 -34.60 14.22
N LYS A 48 0.15 -33.99 13.11
CA LYS A 48 1.51 -34.19 12.56
C LYS A 48 2.58 -33.72 13.53
N ALA A 49 2.40 -32.56 14.18
CA ALA A 49 3.35 -32.06 15.16
C ALA A 49 3.48 -33.03 16.34
N ILE A 50 2.36 -33.51 16.88
CA ILE A 50 2.34 -34.49 17.98
C ILE A 50 3.01 -35.81 17.55
N ALA A 51 2.73 -36.29 16.34
CA ALA A 51 3.27 -37.54 15.84
C ALA A 51 4.79 -37.49 15.53
N THR A 52 5.34 -36.31 15.26
CA THR A 52 6.73 -36.16 14.77
C THR A 52 7.69 -35.57 15.79
N THR A 53 7.19 -35.05 16.92
CA THR A 53 8.02 -34.42 17.96
C THR A 53 8.13 -35.30 19.18
N ALA A 54 9.32 -35.31 19.79
CA ALA A 54 9.63 -36.18 20.94
C ALA A 54 9.51 -35.46 22.28
N THR A 55 9.49 -34.12 22.27
CA THR A 55 9.44 -33.27 23.46
C THR A 55 8.46 -32.13 23.26
N ASP A 56 7.92 -31.60 24.36
CA ASP A 56 7.05 -30.42 24.35
C ASP A 56 7.74 -29.21 23.69
N ARG A 57 9.06 -29.10 23.85
CA ARG A 57 9.85 -28.01 23.24
C ARG A 57 9.89 -28.12 21.72
N ASP A 58 10.08 -29.34 21.20
CA ASP A 58 10.11 -29.59 19.76
C ASP A 58 8.71 -29.38 19.15
N LEU A 59 7.66 -29.77 19.89
CA LEU A 59 6.27 -29.52 19.54
C LEU A 59 5.99 -28.03 19.41
N GLU A 60 6.36 -27.22 20.41
CA GLU A 60 6.21 -25.76 20.37
C GLU A 60 6.94 -25.12 19.19
N LEU A 61 8.19 -25.53 18.94
CA LEU A 61 8.98 -25.00 17.82
C LEU A 61 8.36 -25.35 16.47
N TYR A 62 7.88 -26.58 16.31
CA TYR A 62 7.20 -27.01 15.09
C TYR A 62 5.94 -26.19 14.84
N LEU A 63 5.08 -26.06 15.87
CA LEU A 63 3.85 -25.29 15.78
C LEU A 63 4.13 -23.81 15.51
N LEU A 64 5.08 -23.20 16.21
CA LEU A 64 5.50 -21.81 15.98
C LEU A 64 5.96 -21.60 14.53
N THR A 65 6.78 -22.51 14.00
CA THR A 65 7.23 -22.50 12.60
C THR A 65 6.05 -22.59 11.63
N ALA A 66 5.01 -23.34 11.97
CA ALA A 66 3.80 -23.43 11.14
C ALA A 66 3.10 -22.08 11.01
N PHE A 67 2.94 -21.34 12.12
CA PHE A 67 2.39 -19.97 12.14
C PHE A 67 3.29 -18.97 11.39
N GLU A 68 4.60 -18.98 11.67
CA GLU A 68 5.56 -18.09 11.00
C GLU A 68 5.56 -18.30 9.47
N ASN A 69 5.37 -19.53 9.00
CA ASN A 69 5.26 -19.83 7.58
C ASN A 69 3.97 -19.27 6.96
N VAL A 70 2.81 -19.41 7.63
CA VAL A 70 1.55 -18.83 7.12
C VAL A 70 1.62 -17.31 7.09
N LEU A 71 2.17 -16.66 8.13
CA LEU A 71 2.40 -15.23 8.14
C LEU A 71 3.33 -14.78 7.00
N ARG A 72 4.34 -15.58 6.65
CA ARG A 72 5.23 -15.32 5.51
C ARG A 72 4.50 -15.46 4.18
N ASP A 73 3.63 -16.44 4.05
CA ASP A 73 2.85 -16.66 2.83
C ASP A 73 1.77 -15.58 2.66
N GLN A 74 1.09 -15.16 3.73
CA GLN A 74 0.21 -14.00 3.73
C GLN A 74 0.96 -12.72 3.36
N ALA A 75 2.15 -12.50 3.94
CA ALA A 75 2.99 -11.36 3.57
C ALA A 75 3.36 -11.39 2.08
N ARG A 76 3.61 -12.56 1.49
CA ARG A 76 3.87 -12.74 0.04
C ARG A 76 2.64 -12.54 -0.84
N GLU A 77 1.46 -12.88 -0.34
CA GLU A 77 0.18 -12.69 -1.05
C GLU A 77 -0.20 -11.22 -1.18
N THR A 78 0.26 -10.36 -0.24
CA THR A 78 0.06 -8.92 -0.30
C THR A 78 0.70 -8.29 -1.54
N GLU A 79 0.14 -7.17 -2.02
CA GLU A 79 0.73 -6.41 -3.13
C GLU A 79 2.17 -6.00 -2.84
N ARG A 80 2.46 -5.62 -1.58
CA ARG A 80 3.80 -5.28 -1.10
C ARG A 80 4.74 -6.48 -1.15
N GLY A 81 4.30 -7.68 -0.77
CA GLY A 81 5.09 -8.92 -0.88
C GLY A 81 5.41 -9.30 -2.32
N LYS A 82 4.41 -9.23 -3.21
CA LYS A 82 4.61 -9.43 -4.66
C LYS A 82 5.59 -8.43 -5.24
N LEU A 83 5.53 -7.18 -4.78
CA LEU A 83 6.46 -6.12 -5.17
C LEU A 83 7.89 -6.41 -4.68
N ILE A 84 8.08 -6.81 -3.42
CA ILE A 84 9.39 -7.20 -2.88
C ILE A 84 10.04 -8.29 -3.74
N GLU A 85 9.31 -9.37 -4.06
CA GLU A 85 9.85 -10.45 -4.89
C GLU A 85 10.18 -9.97 -6.31
N ARG A 86 9.36 -9.09 -6.89
CA ARG A 86 9.63 -8.55 -8.21
C ARG A 86 10.82 -7.59 -8.23
N LEU A 87 11.00 -6.77 -7.19
CA LEU A 87 12.18 -5.92 -7.05
C LEU A 87 13.45 -6.75 -7.05
N LYS A 88 13.46 -7.95 -6.44
CA LYS A 88 14.61 -8.86 -6.55
C LYS A 88 14.90 -9.22 -8.01
N THR A 89 13.89 -9.59 -8.78
CA THR A 89 14.06 -9.94 -10.20
C THR A 89 14.52 -8.75 -11.06
N ILE A 90 14.08 -7.53 -10.73
CA ILE A 90 14.42 -6.31 -11.48
C ILE A 90 15.82 -5.79 -11.12
N LEU A 91 16.17 -5.78 -9.83
CA LEU A 91 17.39 -5.13 -9.34
C LEU A 91 18.61 -6.07 -9.35
N THR A 92 18.43 -7.38 -9.12
CA THR A 92 19.55 -8.35 -9.10
C THR A 92 20.41 -8.34 -10.37
N PRO A 93 19.85 -8.23 -11.59
CA PRO A 93 20.67 -8.18 -12.81
C PRO A 93 21.46 -6.87 -12.99
N LEU A 94 21.25 -5.86 -12.17
CA LEU A 94 21.80 -4.51 -12.33
C LEU A 94 22.97 -4.29 -11.34
N PRO A 95 24.23 -4.19 -11.80
CA PRO A 95 25.42 -4.21 -10.91
C PRO A 95 25.47 -3.12 -9.85
N ARG A 96 24.86 -1.96 -10.12
CA ARG A 96 24.82 -0.83 -9.17
C ARG A 96 23.97 -1.09 -7.93
N PHE A 97 23.10 -2.10 -7.94
CA PHE A 97 22.25 -2.46 -6.81
C PHE A 97 22.82 -3.70 -6.14
N VAL A 98 23.22 -3.55 -4.89
CA VAL A 98 23.81 -4.62 -4.10
C VAL A 98 22.79 -5.09 -3.07
N ARG A 99 22.54 -6.40 -3.06
CA ARG A 99 21.65 -7.04 -2.10
C ARG A 99 22.42 -7.44 -0.84
N ALA A 100 21.97 -6.97 0.31
CA ALA A 100 22.46 -7.40 1.61
C ALA A 100 21.44 -8.36 2.24
N VAL A 101 21.92 -9.46 2.82
CA VAL A 101 21.07 -10.49 3.44
C VAL A 101 21.13 -10.41 4.98
N GLN A 102 22.04 -9.60 5.54
CA GLN A 102 22.22 -9.41 6.98
C GLN A 102 22.30 -7.90 7.33
N PRO A 103 21.70 -7.47 8.47
CA PRO A 103 20.92 -8.26 9.43
C PRO A 103 19.51 -8.63 8.94
N HIS A 104 19.03 -7.98 7.89
CA HIS A 104 17.78 -8.30 7.18
C HIS A 104 17.99 -8.12 5.67
N ASN A 105 17.04 -8.61 4.86
CA ASN A 105 17.09 -8.40 3.41
C ASN A 105 16.94 -6.91 3.09
N ALA A 106 17.97 -6.34 2.46
CA ALA A 106 18.06 -4.93 2.14
C ALA A 106 18.77 -4.71 0.80
N TRP A 107 18.59 -3.52 0.25
CA TRP A 107 19.28 -3.04 -0.94
C TRP A 107 20.12 -1.82 -0.61
N ARG A 108 21.26 -1.69 -1.28
CA ARG A 108 22.08 -0.48 -1.28
C ARG A 108 22.62 -0.24 -2.68
N LEU A 109 23.16 0.96 -2.91
CA LEU A 109 24.00 1.21 -4.07
C LEU A 109 25.40 0.59 -3.84
N ASP A 110 26.07 0.23 -4.93
CA ASP A 110 27.45 -0.26 -4.92
C ASP A 110 28.43 0.74 -4.28
N THR A 111 28.18 2.04 -4.47
CA THR A 111 28.95 3.15 -3.88
C THR A 111 28.57 3.51 -2.44
N ALA A 112 27.44 3.01 -1.93
CA ALA A 112 26.94 3.35 -0.61
C ALA A 112 27.61 2.50 0.50
N PRO A 113 27.75 3.04 1.73
CA PRO A 113 28.28 2.29 2.87
C PRO A 113 27.37 1.11 3.23
N ASP A 114 27.93 0.16 3.99
CA ASP A 114 27.21 -1.04 4.46
C ASP A 114 26.45 -0.80 5.78
N ASP A 115 26.19 0.47 6.13
CA ASP A 115 25.40 0.82 7.30
C ASP A 115 23.90 0.63 7.01
N VAL A 116 23.15 0.21 8.02
CA VAL A 116 21.69 0.09 7.93
C VAL A 116 21.09 1.48 8.04
N TRP A 117 20.29 1.86 7.06
CA TRP A 117 19.53 3.11 7.11
C TRP A 117 18.39 2.99 8.13
N GLN A 118 18.25 3.98 9.01
CA GLN A 118 17.26 4.02 10.10
C GLN A 118 16.42 5.32 10.09
N GLY A 119 16.36 6.01 8.96
CA GLY A 119 15.64 7.27 8.82
C GLY A 119 14.12 7.11 8.67
N ASP A 120 13.43 8.23 8.46
CA ASP A 120 12.01 8.24 8.15
C ASP A 120 11.76 7.92 6.66
N ILE A 121 10.90 6.93 6.38
CA ILE A 121 10.55 6.52 5.02
C ILE A 121 9.94 7.66 4.20
N GLY A 122 9.30 8.64 4.86
CA GLY A 122 8.82 9.86 4.24
C GLY A 122 9.92 10.62 3.49
N HIS A 123 11.17 10.57 3.94
CA HIS A 123 12.30 11.20 3.26
C HIS A 123 12.61 10.51 1.93
N LEU A 124 12.61 9.17 1.93
CA LEU A 124 12.85 8.37 0.72
C LEU A 124 11.73 8.57 -0.29
N ILE A 125 10.48 8.62 0.17
CA ILE A 125 9.31 8.89 -0.67
C ILE A 125 9.43 10.28 -1.31
N ARG A 126 9.78 11.32 -0.55
CA ARG A 126 9.94 12.67 -1.09
C ARG A 126 11.06 12.74 -2.13
N ALA A 127 12.21 12.13 -1.84
CA ALA A 127 13.33 12.07 -2.78
C ALA A 127 12.94 11.37 -4.08
N ALA A 128 12.29 10.21 -4.00
CA ALA A 128 11.82 9.48 -5.16
C ALA A 128 10.69 10.20 -5.92
N SER A 129 9.77 10.85 -5.21
CA SER A 129 8.64 11.58 -5.81
C SER A 129 9.07 12.86 -6.54
N SER A 130 10.25 13.40 -6.23
CA SER A 130 10.81 14.56 -6.91
C SER A 130 11.22 14.29 -8.36
N LEU A 131 11.26 13.01 -8.78
CA LEU A 131 11.60 12.60 -10.12
C LEU A 131 10.54 13.07 -11.14
N ARG A 132 10.90 14.09 -11.92
CA ARG A 132 10.07 14.55 -13.04
C ARG A 132 9.93 13.46 -14.11
N ARG A 133 8.75 13.42 -14.75
CA ARG A 133 8.42 12.54 -15.89
C ARG A 133 8.46 11.03 -15.59
N LEU A 134 7.99 10.61 -14.42
CA LEU A 134 7.57 9.22 -14.24
C LEU A 134 6.22 9.06 -14.95
N ALA A 135 6.24 8.76 -16.25
CA ALA A 135 5.02 8.42 -17.00
C ALA A 135 4.54 7.04 -16.54
N VAL A 136 3.89 6.96 -15.39
CA VAL A 136 3.47 5.69 -14.82
C VAL A 136 2.16 5.27 -15.47
N THR A 137 2.28 4.40 -16.47
CA THR A 137 1.25 3.44 -16.81
C THR A 137 1.37 2.27 -15.84
N ALA A 138 0.36 2.15 -14.97
CA ALA A 138 -0.05 1.02 -14.14
C ALA A 138 0.95 -0.13 -13.89
N TRP A 139 1.07 -0.54 -12.62
CA TRP A 139 1.63 -1.83 -12.26
C TRP A 139 0.87 -2.97 -12.94
N ASN A 140 1.58 -3.96 -13.47
CA ASN A 140 0.96 -5.17 -13.99
C ASN A 140 0.97 -6.27 -12.94
N THR A 141 -0.20 -6.76 -12.55
CA THR A 141 -0.32 -7.86 -11.57
C THR A 141 0.29 -9.16 -12.12
N SER A 142 0.26 -9.35 -13.44
CA SER A 142 0.79 -10.52 -14.15
C SER A 142 1.54 -10.14 -15.44
N GLY A 143 2.42 -11.05 -15.89
CA GLY A 143 3.19 -10.88 -17.14
C GLY A 143 4.45 -10.03 -17.03
N LYS A 144 5.12 -9.82 -18.17
CA LYS A 144 6.35 -9.03 -18.27
C LYS A 144 6.07 -7.55 -18.00
N THR A 145 6.75 -6.95 -17.02
CA THR A 145 6.63 -5.53 -16.72
C THR A 145 7.01 -4.68 -17.94
N PRO A 146 6.15 -3.73 -18.38
CA PRO A 146 6.45 -2.85 -19.50
C PRO A 146 7.77 -2.09 -19.28
N GLY A 147 8.57 -1.91 -20.34
CA GLY A 147 9.89 -1.29 -20.23
C GLY A 147 9.91 0.10 -19.59
N ARG A 148 8.86 0.91 -19.82
CA ARG A 148 8.70 2.22 -19.17
C ARG A 148 8.45 2.13 -17.66
N THR A 149 7.65 1.15 -17.24
CA THR A 149 7.38 0.88 -15.82
C THR A 149 8.63 0.34 -15.14
N LEU A 150 9.41 -0.51 -15.82
CA LEU A 150 10.70 -0.98 -15.32
C LEU A 150 11.70 0.17 -15.13
N ASP A 151 11.81 1.08 -16.11
CA ASP A 151 12.66 2.27 -16.01
C ASP A 151 12.23 3.17 -14.83
N ALA A 152 10.92 3.38 -14.65
CA ALA A 152 10.38 4.13 -13.52
C ALA A 152 10.73 3.49 -12.17
N ILE A 153 10.53 2.18 -12.03
CA ILE A 153 10.88 1.43 -10.80
C ILE A 153 12.36 1.57 -10.49
N VAL A 154 13.22 1.38 -11.50
CA VAL A 154 14.67 1.45 -11.33
C VAL A 154 15.08 2.86 -10.93
N ARG A 155 14.53 3.92 -11.54
CA ARG A 155 14.81 5.31 -11.18
C ARG A 155 14.34 5.66 -9.76
N VAL A 156 13.17 5.17 -9.36
CA VAL A 156 12.63 5.35 -8.00
C VAL A 156 13.53 4.66 -6.97
N CYS A 157 13.90 3.40 -7.21
CA CYS A 157 14.82 2.67 -6.30
C CYS A 157 16.17 3.38 -6.19
N ASP A 158 16.71 3.82 -7.33
CA ASP A 158 17.98 4.53 -7.41
C ASP A 158 17.94 5.88 -6.66
N ALA A 159 16.88 6.66 -6.80
CA ALA A 159 16.69 7.90 -6.04
C ALA A 159 16.56 7.65 -4.53
N ALA A 160 15.75 6.66 -4.13
CA ALA A 160 15.56 6.29 -2.74
C ALA A 160 16.86 5.80 -2.09
N LEU A 161 17.62 4.94 -2.76
CA LEU A 161 18.88 4.40 -2.22
C LEU A 161 20.00 5.45 -2.20
N ARG A 162 20.01 6.42 -3.14
CA ARG A 162 20.92 7.57 -3.04
C ARG A 162 20.62 8.44 -1.83
N GLU A 163 19.35 8.74 -1.61
CA GLU A 163 18.91 9.53 -0.45
C GLU A 163 19.25 8.83 0.86
N ALA A 164 19.03 7.52 0.93
CA ALA A 164 19.34 6.73 2.11
C ALA A 164 20.84 6.67 2.42
N ASN A 165 21.70 6.68 1.39
CA ASN A 165 23.15 6.50 1.52
C ASN A 165 23.52 5.33 2.45
N GLY A 166 22.87 4.18 2.25
CA GLY A 166 23.03 2.99 3.10
C GLY A 166 22.12 1.84 2.66
N LYS A 167 21.99 0.82 3.50
CA LYS A 167 21.10 -0.34 3.30
C LYS A 167 19.67 0.01 3.68
N VAL A 168 18.76 -0.03 2.71
CA VAL A 168 17.31 0.12 2.90
C VAL A 168 16.65 -1.25 2.87
N ALA A 169 15.81 -1.55 3.86
CA ALA A 169 15.12 -2.83 3.95
C ALA A 169 14.18 -3.06 2.75
N ASP A 170 14.08 -4.33 2.31
CA ASP A 170 13.13 -4.78 1.26
C ASP A 170 11.71 -4.18 1.43
N PRO A 171 11.07 -4.22 2.63
CA PRO A 171 9.73 -3.66 2.79
C PRO A 171 9.67 -2.16 2.56
N ASP A 172 10.65 -1.39 3.03
CA ASP A 172 10.64 0.07 2.92
C ASP A 172 10.85 0.50 1.47
N LEU A 173 11.80 -0.14 0.78
CA LEU A 173 12.02 0.12 -0.64
C LEU A 173 10.79 -0.23 -1.49
N ALA A 174 10.12 -1.34 -1.17
CA ALA A 174 8.86 -1.71 -1.82
C ALA A 174 7.76 -0.68 -1.56
N GLN A 175 7.63 -0.15 -0.35
CA GLN A 175 6.64 0.89 -0.06
C GLN A 175 6.93 2.19 -0.82
N VAL A 176 8.20 2.60 -0.94
CA VAL A 176 8.58 3.76 -1.77
C VAL A 176 8.14 3.55 -3.22
N VAL A 177 8.41 2.36 -3.79
CA VAL A 177 8.00 2.04 -5.17
C VAL A 177 6.48 1.99 -5.31
N GLN A 178 5.76 1.38 -4.36
CA GLN A 178 4.30 1.30 -4.38
C GLN A 178 3.66 2.70 -4.40
N ILE A 179 4.20 3.64 -3.62
CA ILE A 179 3.69 5.01 -3.52
C ILE A 179 4.06 5.82 -4.78
N CYS A 180 5.29 5.70 -5.28
CA CYS A 180 5.78 6.50 -6.40
C CYS A 180 5.36 5.95 -7.77
N VAL A 181 5.00 4.67 -7.84
CA VAL A 181 4.62 3.95 -9.07
C VAL A 181 3.28 3.26 -8.81
N ALA A 182 2.19 4.05 -8.88
CA ALA A 182 0.84 3.62 -8.52
C ALA A 182 0.43 2.28 -9.16
N ALA A 183 -0.13 1.38 -8.34
CA ALA A 183 -0.79 0.17 -8.80
C ALA A 183 -2.21 0.50 -9.25
N ALA A 184 -2.55 0.16 -10.50
CA ALA A 184 -3.93 0.14 -10.96
C ALA A 184 -4.21 -1.26 -11.52
N PRO A 185 -5.36 -1.88 -11.24
CA PRO A 185 -5.76 -3.13 -11.86
C PRO A 185 -5.86 -2.95 -13.38
N LEU A 186 -5.02 -3.66 -14.13
CA LEU A 186 -5.24 -3.82 -15.57
C LEU A 186 -6.35 -4.87 -15.72
N GLU A 187 -7.60 -4.43 -15.80
CA GLU A 187 -8.67 -5.27 -16.34
C GLU A 187 -8.25 -5.73 -17.75
N PRO A 188 -8.39 -7.04 -18.06
CA PRO A 188 -8.04 -7.56 -19.37
C PRO A 188 -8.97 -6.93 -20.42
N SER A 189 -8.36 -6.25 -21.39
CA SER A 189 -9.03 -5.66 -22.54
C SER A 189 -10.07 -6.61 -23.14
N ARG A 190 -11.35 -6.30 -22.96
CA ARG A 190 -12.43 -6.91 -23.74
C ARG A 190 -12.98 -5.86 -24.71
N MET A 191 -12.91 -6.22 -25.98
CA MET A 191 -13.47 -5.50 -27.12
C MET A 191 -14.93 -5.11 -26.90
N GLU A 192 -15.28 -3.99 -27.51
CA GLU A 192 -16.61 -3.49 -27.87
C GLU A 192 -17.76 -4.51 -27.74
N HIS A 193 -18.80 -4.13 -26.99
CA HIS A 193 -20.15 -3.98 -27.53
C HIS A 193 -21.02 -3.11 -26.62
N ALA A 194 -21.75 -2.21 -27.25
CA ALA A 194 -22.82 -1.42 -26.67
C ALA A 194 -24.04 -2.30 -26.38
N THR A 195 -24.70 -2.08 -25.25
CA THR A 195 -26.18 -2.01 -25.11
C THR A 195 -26.57 -1.42 -23.75
N ASP A 196 -27.55 -0.54 -23.82
CA ASP A 196 -28.47 0.05 -22.83
C ASP A 196 -28.42 -0.35 -21.34
N SER A 197 -28.42 0.71 -20.52
CA SER A 197 -29.43 1.03 -19.48
C SER A 197 -30.48 -0.05 -19.17
N ASP A 198 -30.54 -0.55 -17.94
CA ASP A 198 -31.43 -0.04 -16.88
C ASP A 198 -31.29 -0.86 -15.58
N ASP A 199 -31.83 -0.31 -14.49
CA ASP A 199 -32.15 -0.92 -13.19
C ASP A 199 -31.03 -1.15 -12.16
N LEU A 200 -30.88 -0.15 -11.26
CA LEU A 200 -30.56 -0.40 -9.86
C LEU A 200 -31.60 0.22 -8.94
N ALA A 201 -32.33 -0.66 -8.27
CA ALA A 201 -33.36 -0.37 -7.28
C ALA A 201 -32.78 0.35 -6.06
N THR A 202 -33.51 1.39 -5.64
CA THR A 202 -33.38 2.13 -4.40
C THR A 202 -33.45 1.20 -3.18
N PHE A 203 -32.44 1.24 -2.32
CA PHE A 203 -32.56 0.80 -0.93
C PHE A 203 -32.37 2.00 -0.01
N GLU A 204 -33.47 2.36 0.65
CA GLU A 204 -33.56 3.35 1.70
C GLU A 204 -33.09 2.70 3.01
N ALA A 205 -31.97 3.16 3.57
CA ALA A 205 -31.49 2.73 4.89
C ALA A 205 -31.73 3.86 5.90
N ALA A 206 -32.45 3.51 6.96
CA ALA A 206 -32.91 4.39 8.02
C ALA A 206 -31.76 5.06 8.80
N SER A 207 -31.93 6.35 9.11
CA SER A 207 -31.04 7.12 9.99
C SER A 207 -31.05 6.60 11.43
N PRO A 208 -29.89 6.43 12.09
CA PRO A 208 -29.80 6.34 13.55
C PRO A 208 -29.85 7.74 14.21
N PRO A 209 -30.16 7.82 15.51
CA PRO A 209 -30.47 9.06 16.21
C PRO A 209 -29.23 9.88 16.61
N ASP A 210 -29.41 11.19 16.61
CA ASP A 210 -28.53 12.20 17.22
C ASP A 210 -28.10 11.83 18.65
N GLY A 211 -26.79 11.88 18.93
CA GLY A 211 -26.31 11.86 20.32
C GLY A 211 -24.84 11.51 20.54
N LEU A 212 -24.02 12.56 20.71
CA LEU A 212 -22.71 12.64 21.38
C LEU A 212 -21.50 12.07 20.59
N ALA A 213 -20.82 12.98 19.87
CA ALA A 213 -19.50 12.74 19.27
C ALA A 213 -18.46 12.38 20.36
N ASP A 214 -17.74 11.28 20.12
CA ASP A 214 -16.60 10.86 20.91
C ASP A 214 -15.44 11.86 20.67
N PRO A 215 -14.84 12.48 21.70
CA PRO A 215 -13.78 13.49 21.54
C PRO A 215 -12.49 12.97 20.88
N ASP A 216 -12.35 11.66 20.67
CA ASP A 216 -11.23 11.02 19.97
C ASP A 216 -11.56 10.57 18.53
N GLU A 217 -12.78 10.82 18.04
CA GLU A 217 -13.12 10.49 16.65
C GLU A 217 -12.49 11.52 15.69
N PRO A 218 -11.67 11.09 14.72
CA PRO A 218 -10.95 12.01 13.83
C PRO A 218 -11.96 12.81 13.02
N THR A 219 -11.83 14.14 13.06
CA THR A 219 -12.74 15.00 12.30
C THR A 219 -12.52 14.81 10.80
N PRO A 220 -13.51 15.12 9.94
CA PRO A 220 -13.32 15.11 8.50
C PRO A 220 -12.11 15.94 8.04
N ASP A 221 -11.77 16.99 8.78
CA ASP A 221 -10.61 17.82 8.53
C ASP A 221 -9.27 17.13 8.86
N ASP A 222 -9.21 16.37 9.95
CA ASP A 222 -8.02 15.59 10.31
C ASP A 222 -7.77 14.50 9.26
N VAL A 223 -8.83 13.83 8.81
CA VAL A 223 -8.76 12.80 7.75
C VAL A 223 -8.34 13.43 6.42
N ALA A 224 -8.90 14.59 6.06
CA ALA A 224 -8.51 15.33 4.86
C ALA A 224 -7.04 15.74 4.90
N GLU A 225 -6.50 16.15 6.05
CA GLU A 225 -5.08 16.48 6.18
C GLU A 225 -4.17 15.27 5.90
N VAL A 226 -4.51 14.11 6.44
CA VAL A 226 -3.76 12.87 6.21
C VAL A 226 -3.77 12.49 4.73
N ILE A 227 -4.95 12.51 4.09
CA ILE A 227 -5.10 12.23 2.65
C ILE A 227 -4.30 13.25 1.83
N TRP A 228 -4.38 14.53 2.17
CA TRP A 228 -3.68 15.62 1.47
C TRP A 228 -2.16 15.41 1.47
N ARG A 229 -1.59 15.00 2.60
CA ARG A 229 -0.14 14.76 2.76
C ARG A 229 0.37 13.64 1.83
N VAL A 230 -0.44 12.61 1.57
CA VAL A 230 -0.07 11.48 0.70
C VAL A 230 -0.46 11.65 -0.77
N MET A 231 -1.19 12.72 -1.10
CA MET A 231 -1.52 13.06 -2.48
C MET A 231 -0.35 13.74 -3.20
N ALA A 232 -0.13 13.33 -4.45
CA ALA A 232 0.79 13.97 -5.38
C ALA A 232 0.25 15.33 -5.85
N HIS A 233 1.14 16.17 -6.39
CA HIS A 233 0.78 17.51 -6.87
C HIS A 233 -0.39 17.51 -7.87
N ASP A 234 -0.36 16.61 -8.85
CA ASP A 234 -1.41 16.50 -9.86
C ASP A 234 -2.73 15.97 -9.29
N GLU A 235 -2.68 15.12 -8.26
CA GLU A 235 -3.88 14.63 -7.56
C GLU A 235 -4.53 15.74 -6.74
N ARG A 236 -3.72 16.52 -6.00
CA ARG A 236 -4.18 17.69 -5.25
C ARG A 236 -4.91 18.68 -6.15
N ARG A 237 -4.32 18.99 -7.31
CA ARG A 237 -4.93 19.88 -8.31
C ARG A 237 -6.14 19.27 -9.04
N ALA A 238 -6.29 17.94 -9.03
CA ALA A 238 -7.43 17.26 -9.61
C ALA A 238 -8.68 17.28 -8.72
N ILE A 239 -8.51 17.44 -7.39
CA ILE A 239 -9.59 17.39 -6.38
C ILE A 239 -10.86 18.17 -6.80
N PRO A 240 -10.78 19.45 -7.20
CA PRO A 240 -11.98 20.25 -7.51
C PRO A 240 -12.72 19.80 -8.79
N HIS A 241 -12.13 18.87 -9.52
CA HIS A 241 -12.62 18.42 -10.82
C HIS A 241 -12.91 16.92 -10.87
N LEU A 242 -12.85 16.22 -9.72
CA LEU A 242 -13.04 14.78 -9.66
C LEU A 242 -14.43 14.31 -10.11
N GLU A 243 -15.42 15.19 -10.28
CA GLU A 243 -16.69 14.82 -10.90
C GLU A 243 -16.59 14.63 -12.42
N SER A 244 -15.56 15.19 -13.05
CA SER A 244 -15.41 15.21 -14.51
C SER A 244 -13.98 14.92 -14.96
N ALA A 245 -13.79 13.78 -15.61
CA ALA A 245 -12.50 13.43 -16.23
C ALA A 245 -12.04 14.48 -17.28
N ARG A 246 -12.99 15.18 -17.91
CA ARG A 246 -12.68 16.31 -18.81
C ARG A 246 -12.21 17.54 -18.03
N GLY A 247 -12.81 17.80 -16.87
CA GLY A 247 -12.39 18.85 -15.94
C GLY A 247 -10.95 18.64 -15.48
N VAL A 248 -10.62 17.42 -15.02
CA VAL A 248 -9.27 17.06 -14.59
C VAL A 248 -8.26 17.18 -15.74
N ALA A 249 -8.61 16.71 -16.94
CA ALA A 249 -7.73 16.84 -18.11
C ALA A 249 -7.41 18.29 -18.45
N THR A 250 -8.42 19.17 -18.35
CA THR A 250 -8.26 20.60 -18.64
C THR A 250 -7.41 21.28 -17.57
N ALA A 251 -7.70 21.02 -16.28
CA ALA A 251 -6.99 21.62 -15.15
C ALA A 251 -5.50 21.25 -15.10
N LEU A 252 -5.18 19.99 -15.45
CA LEU A 252 -3.81 19.49 -15.42
C LEU A 252 -3.06 19.66 -16.76
N GLY A 253 -3.75 20.03 -17.84
CA GLY A 253 -3.16 20.06 -19.19
C GLY A 253 -2.71 18.69 -19.68
N LEU A 254 -3.36 17.62 -19.22
CA LEU A 254 -2.97 16.23 -19.50
C LEU A 254 -3.91 15.57 -20.54
N PRO A 255 -3.41 14.56 -21.29
CA PRO A 255 -4.26 13.72 -22.12
C PRO A 255 -5.34 13.02 -21.27
N ARG A 256 -6.55 12.85 -21.83
CA ARG A 256 -7.72 12.26 -21.14
C ARG A 256 -7.42 10.96 -20.40
N ARG A 257 -6.63 10.06 -21.00
CA ARG A 257 -6.27 8.78 -20.39
C ARG A 257 -5.42 8.96 -19.12
N THR A 258 -4.48 9.89 -19.15
CA THR A 258 -3.64 10.22 -17.99
C THR A 258 -4.45 10.93 -16.92
N ALA A 259 -5.32 11.87 -17.32
CA ALA A 259 -6.22 12.57 -16.39
C ALA A 259 -7.19 11.61 -15.69
N ALA A 260 -7.72 10.61 -16.40
CA ALA A 260 -8.56 9.57 -15.82
C ALA A 260 -7.80 8.74 -14.76
N ALA A 261 -6.53 8.40 -15.02
CA ALA A 261 -5.69 7.69 -14.06
C ALA A 261 -5.41 8.52 -12.79
N VAL A 262 -5.11 9.82 -12.95
CA VAL A 262 -4.93 10.73 -11.80
C VAL A 262 -6.22 10.88 -11.00
N SER A 263 -7.37 11.00 -11.69
CA SER A 263 -8.69 11.08 -11.04
C SER A 263 -8.99 9.83 -10.24
N GLU A 264 -8.73 8.64 -10.81
CA GLU A 264 -9.04 7.38 -10.13
C GLU A 264 -8.09 7.13 -8.95
N SER A 265 -6.82 7.48 -9.09
CA SER A 265 -5.85 7.43 -7.98
C SER A 265 -6.29 8.32 -6.81
N ALA A 266 -6.71 9.57 -7.10
CA ALA A 266 -7.23 10.48 -6.09
C ALA A 266 -8.51 9.94 -5.42
N ARG A 267 -9.46 9.42 -6.21
CA ARG A 267 -10.70 8.83 -5.67
C ARG A 267 -10.45 7.57 -4.85
N ALA A 268 -9.49 6.73 -5.24
CA ALA A 268 -9.11 5.55 -4.48
C ALA A 268 -8.54 5.93 -3.11
N LYS A 269 -7.61 6.90 -3.06
CA LYS A 269 -7.05 7.41 -1.80
C LYS A 269 -8.10 7.98 -0.85
N ILE A 270 -9.10 8.67 -1.40
CA ILE A 270 -10.23 9.17 -0.60
C ILE A 270 -11.06 7.99 -0.08
N ARG A 271 -11.50 7.10 -0.99
CA ARG A 271 -12.33 5.93 -0.66
C ARG A 271 -11.69 5.01 0.38
N ASP A 272 -10.39 4.74 0.27
CA ASP A 272 -9.68 3.84 1.17
C ASP A 272 -9.46 4.44 2.56
N ALA A 273 -9.46 5.77 2.67
CA ALA A 273 -9.23 6.49 3.92
C ALA A 273 -10.51 7.00 4.61
N THR A 274 -11.67 6.90 3.96
CA THR A 274 -12.94 7.43 4.47
C THR A 274 -14.04 6.38 4.48
N ALA A 275 -14.83 6.32 5.55
CA ALA A 275 -16.13 5.68 5.52
C ALA A 275 -17.10 6.47 4.62
N ALA A 276 -18.09 5.80 4.02
CA ALA A 276 -19.04 6.42 3.09
C ALA A 276 -19.80 7.62 3.70
N GLU A 277 -20.04 7.57 5.01
CA GLU A 277 -20.79 8.57 5.78
C GLU A 277 -20.03 9.91 5.92
N ILE A 278 -18.70 9.89 5.93
CA ILE A 278 -17.86 11.09 6.09
C ILE A 278 -17.20 11.55 4.78
N GLN A 279 -17.30 10.74 3.72
CA GLN A 279 -16.59 10.94 2.47
C GLN A 279 -16.89 12.29 1.79
N ALA A 280 -18.15 12.75 1.85
CA ALA A 280 -18.54 14.04 1.27
C ALA A 280 -17.90 15.23 2.02
N ALA A 281 -17.94 15.21 3.36
CA ALA A 281 -17.32 16.24 4.18
C ALA A 281 -15.78 16.28 4.02
N VAL A 282 -15.15 15.11 3.90
CA VAL A 282 -13.70 15.01 3.62
C VAL A 282 -13.38 15.55 2.22
N LEU A 283 -14.22 15.29 1.22
CA LEU A 283 -14.03 15.83 -0.12
C LEU A 283 -14.12 17.36 -0.13
N ASP A 284 -15.10 17.95 0.55
CA ASP A 284 -15.24 19.41 0.67
C ASP A 284 -13.99 20.04 1.33
N ALA A 285 -13.52 19.42 2.41
CA ALA A 285 -12.30 19.82 3.11
C ALA A 285 -11.03 19.71 2.24
N LEU A 286 -10.97 18.72 1.34
CA LEU A 286 -9.89 18.59 0.35
C LEU A 286 -10.01 19.62 -0.79
N VAL A 287 -11.22 19.98 -1.21
CA VAL A 287 -11.47 21.01 -2.23
C VAL A 287 -11.00 22.37 -1.72
N GLU A 288 -11.35 22.74 -0.49
CA GLU A 288 -10.90 23.99 0.13
C GLU A 288 -9.36 24.08 0.21
N ARG A 289 -8.71 23.00 0.66
CA ARG A 289 -7.24 22.90 0.68
C ARG A 289 -6.63 22.99 -0.72
N SER A 290 -7.27 22.41 -1.73
CA SER A 290 -6.83 22.54 -3.13
C SER A 290 -6.88 23.96 -3.63
N HIS A 291 -7.95 24.70 -3.33
CA HIS A 291 -8.05 26.10 -3.72
C HIS A 291 -6.98 26.96 -3.05
N ALA A 292 -6.76 26.78 -1.74
CA ALA A 292 -5.70 27.46 -1.00
C ALA A 292 -4.30 27.14 -1.58
N TYR A 293 -4.05 25.87 -1.92
CA TYR A 293 -2.80 25.44 -2.52
C TYR A 293 -2.55 26.04 -3.90
N THR A 294 -3.57 26.11 -4.76
CA THR A 294 -3.44 26.75 -6.08
C THR A 294 -3.23 28.25 -5.97
N ALA A 295 -3.92 28.92 -5.04
CA ALA A 295 -3.76 30.36 -4.81
C ALA A 295 -2.34 30.70 -4.31
N ALA A 296 -1.75 29.87 -3.46
CA ALA A 296 -0.37 30.06 -3.00
C ALA A 296 0.65 29.94 -4.14
N LEU A 297 0.47 28.97 -5.05
CA LEU A 297 1.36 28.78 -6.20
C LEU A 297 1.27 29.93 -7.23
N GLU A 298 0.08 30.51 -7.39
CA GLU A 298 -0.13 31.66 -8.27
C GLU A 298 0.38 32.97 -7.64
N GLY A 299 0.31 33.09 -6.31
CA GLY A 299 0.82 34.25 -5.56
C GLY A 299 2.35 34.33 -5.46
N GLU A 300 3.06 33.20 -5.52
CA GLU A 300 4.54 33.16 -5.54
C GLU A 300 5.16 33.49 -6.91
N SER A 301 4.33 33.73 -7.94
CA SER A 301 4.76 34.03 -9.31
C SER A 301 4.70 35.53 -9.68
N LEU A 302 4.58 36.44 -8.69
CA LEU A 302 4.59 37.90 -8.85
C LEU A 302 5.87 38.54 -8.28
#